data_AF-A0A960BTR8-F1
#
_entry.id   AF-A0A960BTR8-F1
#
_cell.length_a   1.000
_cell.length_b   1.000
_cell.length_c   1.000
_cell.angle_alpha   90.00
_cell.angle_beta   90.00
_cell.angle_gamma   90.00
#
_symmetry.space_group_name_H-M   'P 1'
#
loop_
_entity.id
_entity.type
_entity.pdbx_description
1 polymer ?
#
loop_
_entity_poly.entity_id
_entity_poly.type
_entity_poly.pdbx_seq_one_letter_code
_entity_poly.pdbx_strand_id
1 'polypeptide(L)'
;MRRALMAVPVALITCLAVAAPVSADGPGTYGKNDAGGFRNVLPPGQNGLDTLGQILQFRANGSLPKHWADQQPLYDGLLYASPTLTDAQVDDYYKDATFGVKKKNRTGVVKPRKGVTIMRDKQYGVPRIYGKTRSDTMFGAGYASANDRLFLMDVLRHTGRADLTNFLGGANLNADANQWQNNAYTEADLKGMLKAPAQGSQKEWNKLRKDVKAYVAGINAYIKAARNDDALLPGEYAAVGQKLKKWKQTDVMATATLFGGIFGRGGGAEVTAAEILRALEARFGVEQG
;
A
#
# COMPACT_ATOMS: atom_id res chain seq x y z
N MET A 1 -86.62 19.83 12.60
CA MET A 1 -86.08 20.29 13.91
C MET A 1 -84.62 19.84 14.01
N ARG A 2 -83.68 20.78 13.77
CA ARG A 2 -82.23 20.53 13.74
C ARG A 2 -81.68 20.46 15.16
N ARG A 3 -80.96 19.38 15.49
CA ARG A 3 -80.21 19.25 16.76
C ARG A 3 -78.79 19.78 16.54
N ALA A 4 -78.42 20.82 17.28
CA ALA A 4 -77.08 21.38 17.32
C ALA A 4 -76.22 20.60 18.33
N LEU A 5 -75.07 20.09 17.87
CA LEU A 5 -74.02 19.51 18.72
C LEU A 5 -72.97 20.61 18.99
N MET A 6 -72.72 20.88 20.27
CA MET A 6 -71.64 21.74 20.74
C MET A 6 -70.29 21.08 20.46
N ALA A 7 -69.39 21.81 19.80
CA ALA A 7 -67.99 21.43 19.62
C ALA A 7 -67.14 22.02 20.76
N VAL A 8 -66.38 21.17 21.44
CA VAL A 8 -65.32 21.55 22.40
C VAL A 8 -63.99 21.55 21.63
N PRO A 9 -63.17 22.62 21.69
CA PRO A 9 -61.90 22.65 20.97
C PRO A 9 -60.82 21.85 21.73
N VAL A 10 -60.24 20.87 21.05
CA VAL A 10 -59.03 20.17 21.51
C VAL A 10 -57.82 21.00 21.10
N ALA A 11 -57.08 21.53 22.08
CA ALA A 11 -55.82 22.21 21.86
C ALA A 11 -54.73 21.18 21.52
N LEU A 12 -54.22 21.22 20.28
CA LEU A 12 -53.06 20.44 19.85
C LEU A 12 -51.78 21.15 20.33
N ILE A 13 -51.09 20.56 21.31
CA ILE A 13 -49.73 20.97 21.68
C ILE A 13 -48.76 20.29 20.72
N THR A 14 -48.26 21.02 19.73
CA THR A 14 -47.17 20.58 18.86
C THR A 14 -45.83 20.71 19.59
N CYS A 15 -45.29 19.60 20.09
CA CYS A 15 -43.89 19.53 20.54
C CYS A 15 -42.95 19.59 19.32
N LEU A 16 -42.34 20.74 19.09
CA LEU A 16 -41.15 20.85 18.24
C LEU A 16 -39.96 20.20 18.96
N ALA A 17 -39.69 18.94 18.64
CA ALA A 17 -38.42 18.31 18.97
C ALA A 17 -37.34 18.94 18.10
N VAL A 18 -36.51 19.80 18.69
CA VAL A 18 -35.27 20.28 18.08
C VAL A 18 -34.33 19.07 17.98
N ALA A 19 -34.26 18.45 16.80
CA ALA A 19 -33.26 17.45 16.51
C ALA A 19 -31.89 18.13 16.54
N ALA A 20 -31.11 17.88 17.59
CA ALA A 20 -29.73 18.28 17.64
C ALA A 20 -28.99 17.68 16.42
N PRO A 21 -28.13 18.45 15.73
CA PRO A 21 -27.38 17.91 14.62
C PRO A 21 -26.49 16.78 15.13
N VAL A 22 -26.75 15.55 14.66
CA VAL A 22 -25.84 14.42 14.82
C VAL A 22 -24.53 14.86 14.16
N SER A 23 -23.54 15.21 14.99
CA SER A 23 -22.20 15.48 14.52
C SER A 23 -21.69 14.20 13.89
N ALA A 24 -21.55 14.18 12.57
CA ALA A 24 -20.86 13.10 11.89
C ALA A 24 -19.46 12.99 12.50
N ASP A 25 -19.18 11.84 13.12
CA ASP A 25 -17.85 11.51 13.62
C ASP A 25 -16.79 11.91 12.60
N GLY A 26 -15.88 12.80 13.00
CA GLY A 26 -14.80 13.24 12.14
C GLY A 26 -13.94 12.06 11.65
N PRO A 27 -13.20 12.20 10.55
CA PRO A 27 -12.28 11.17 10.07
C PRO A 27 -11.34 10.71 11.19
N GLY A 28 -11.28 9.40 11.40
CA GLY A 28 -10.37 8.76 12.34
C GLY A 28 -10.84 8.63 13.79
N THR A 29 -12.15 8.63 14.05
CA THR A 29 -12.68 8.14 15.35
C THR A 29 -12.13 6.75 15.63
N TYR A 30 -11.46 6.60 16.76
CA TYR A 30 -10.77 5.38 17.17
C TYR A 30 -11.76 4.24 17.44
N GLY A 31 -11.49 3.05 16.91
CA GLY A 31 -12.33 1.86 17.05
C GLY A 31 -13.61 1.87 16.20
N LYS A 32 -13.87 2.92 15.41
CA LYS A 32 -15.09 3.00 14.61
C LYS A 32 -15.04 2.00 13.45
N ASN A 33 -16.10 1.19 13.34
CA ASN A 33 -16.22 0.09 12.37
C ASN A 33 -15.09 -0.95 12.50
N ASP A 34 -14.50 -1.06 13.69
CA ASP A 34 -13.51 -2.07 14.01
C ASP A 34 -14.19 -3.24 14.73
N ALA A 35 -13.75 -4.47 14.47
CA ALA A 35 -14.32 -5.70 15.04
C ALA A 35 -13.72 -6.02 16.41
N GLY A 36 -13.72 -5.03 17.32
CA GLY A 36 -13.10 -5.16 18.65
C GLY A 36 -11.63 -4.72 18.72
N GLY A 37 -11.09 -4.16 17.63
CA GLY A 37 -9.69 -3.76 17.52
C GLY A 37 -8.83 -4.87 16.91
N PHE A 38 -7.69 -4.48 16.34
CA PHE A 38 -6.72 -5.43 15.81
C PHE A 38 -5.30 -5.11 16.24
N ARG A 39 -4.47 -6.15 16.24
CA ARG A 39 -3.06 -6.11 16.60
C ARG A 39 -2.23 -6.60 15.42
N ASN A 40 -1.11 -5.93 15.15
CA ASN A 40 -0.15 -6.41 14.16
C ASN A 40 1.28 -6.02 14.52
N VAL A 41 2.24 -6.63 13.84
CA VAL A 41 3.64 -6.21 13.84
C VAL A 41 4.15 -6.42 12.42
N LEU A 42 4.82 -5.42 11.85
CA LEU A 42 5.35 -5.46 10.49
C LEU A 42 6.77 -4.85 10.49
N PRO A 43 7.82 -5.66 10.72
CA PRO A 43 9.19 -5.16 10.78
C PRO A 43 9.70 -4.65 9.41
N PRO A 44 10.70 -3.74 9.38
CA PRO A 44 11.39 -3.15 10.52
C PRO A 44 10.68 -1.92 11.14
N GLY A 45 9.83 -1.21 10.38
CA GLY A 45 9.15 0.02 10.83
C GLY A 45 8.38 0.75 9.72
N GLN A 46 7.87 1.96 9.99
CA GLN A 46 7.13 2.78 9.01
C GLN A 46 7.73 4.17 8.75
N ASN A 47 9.02 4.39 9.04
CA ASN A 47 9.65 5.65 8.65
C ASN A 47 9.53 5.88 7.14
N GLY A 48 9.99 4.90 6.35
CA GLY A 48 9.78 4.83 4.91
C GLY A 48 10.46 5.90 4.03
N LEU A 49 10.72 7.08 4.58
CA LEU A 49 11.43 8.18 3.94
C LEU A 49 12.72 8.46 4.70
N ASP A 50 13.85 8.20 4.05
CA ASP A 50 15.15 8.64 4.52
C ASP A 50 15.63 9.78 3.63
N THR A 51 15.71 10.98 4.21
CA THR A 51 16.34 12.12 3.51
C THR A 51 17.85 11.90 3.38
N LEU A 52 18.49 12.60 2.45
CA LEU A 52 19.96 12.51 2.30
C LEU A 52 20.69 12.85 3.60
N GLY A 53 20.21 13.85 4.35
CA GLY A 53 20.77 14.22 5.66
C GLY A 53 20.71 13.07 6.67
N GLN A 54 19.59 12.35 6.72
CA GLN A 54 19.43 11.18 7.60
C GLN A 54 20.33 10.02 7.19
N ILE A 55 20.49 9.77 5.89
CA ILE A 55 21.42 8.75 5.37
C ILE A 55 22.85 9.09 5.77
N LEU A 56 23.27 10.35 5.61
CA LEU A 56 24.60 10.80 6.01
C LEU A 56 24.81 10.72 7.53
N GLN A 57 23.79 11.06 8.31
CA GLN A 57 23.83 10.93 9.76
C GLN A 57 24.01 9.47 10.19
N PHE A 58 23.25 8.55 9.60
CA PHE A 58 23.41 7.12 9.83
C PHE A 58 24.84 6.64 9.48
N ARG A 59 25.40 7.09 8.35
CA ARG A 59 26.78 6.75 7.96
C ARG A 59 27.82 7.29 8.94
N ALA A 60 27.58 8.47 9.51
CA ALA A 60 28.52 9.12 10.41
C ALA A 60 28.52 8.49 11.82
N ASN A 61 27.36 8.12 12.36
CA ASN A 61 27.26 7.71 13.77
C ASN A 61 26.24 6.59 14.06
N GLY A 62 25.67 5.95 13.03
CA GLY A 62 24.71 4.86 13.20
C GLY A 62 23.31 5.29 13.65
N SER A 63 23.01 6.59 13.74
CA SER A 63 21.68 7.06 14.16
C SER A 63 20.62 6.68 13.13
N LEU A 64 19.62 5.93 13.57
CA LEU A 64 18.49 5.55 12.75
C LEU A 64 17.40 6.64 12.76
N PRO A 65 16.74 6.91 11.62
CA PRO A 65 15.56 7.74 11.59
C PRO A 65 14.44 7.22 12.51
N LYS A 66 13.59 8.15 12.95
CA LYS A 66 12.44 7.81 13.79
C LYS A 66 11.54 6.80 13.06
N HIS A 67 11.05 5.78 13.75
CA HIS A 67 10.19 4.73 13.18
C HIS A 67 10.87 3.79 12.18
N TRP A 68 12.20 3.78 12.11
CA TRP A 68 12.94 2.88 11.22
C TRP A 68 12.90 1.42 11.69
N ALA A 69 13.16 1.20 12.99
CA ALA A 69 13.33 -0.12 13.59
C ALA A 69 12.46 -0.33 14.85
N ASP A 70 11.48 0.53 15.11
CA ASP A 70 10.70 0.50 16.35
C ASP A 70 9.71 -0.67 16.47
N GLN A 71 9.47 -1.40 15.38
CA GLN A 71 8.69 -2.63 15.37
C GLN A 71 9.56 -3.88 15.36
N GLN A 72 10.87 -3.76 15.11
CA GLN A 72 11.76 -4.89 15.05
C GLN A 72 11.84 -5.64 16.40
N PRO A 73 12.04 -4.98 17.57
CA PRO A 73 12.07 -5.69 18.85
C PRO A 73 10.78 -6.44 19.18
N LEU A 74 9.62 -5.92 18.76
CA LEU A 74 8.33 -6.57 18.93
C LEU A 74 8.28 -7.90 18.16
N TYR A 75 8.80 -7.90 16.93
CA TYR A 75 8.85 -9.08 16.07
C TYR A 75 9.90 -10.10 16.54
N ASP A 76 11.12 -9.63 16.83
CA ASP A 76 12.23 -10.48 17.27
C ASP A 76 11.89 -11.18 18.60
N GLY A 77 11.15 -10.50 19.49
CA GLY A 77 10.67 -11.06 20.75
C GLY A 77 9.75 -12.29 20.57
N LEU A 78 9.01 -12.40 19.47
CA LEU A 78 8.12 -13.54 19.22
C LEU A 78 8.88 -14.87 19.10
N LEU A 79 10.14 -14.84 18.64
CA LEU A 79 10.98 -16.04 18.53
C LEU A 79 11.22 -16.71 19.87
N TYR A 80 11.23 -15.92 20.95
CA TYR A 80 11.49 -16.39 22.31
C TYR A 80 10.21 -16.52 23.15
N ALA A 81 9.10 -15.97 22.67
CA ALA A 81 7.80 -16.09 23.31
C ALA A 81 7.15 -17.47 23.07
N SER A 82 7.53 -18.17 22.00
CA SER A 82 7.00 -19.50 21.70
C SER A 82 7.74 -20.60 22.50
N PRO A 83 7.05 -21.64 23.00
CA PRO A 83 5.61 -21.91 22.89
C PRO A 83 4.76 -21.35 24.03
N THR A 84 5.32 -20.50 24.90
CA THR A 84 4.68 -20.07 26.16
C THR A 84 3.84 -18.79 26.05
N LEU A 85 3.64 -18.27 24.84
CA LEU A 85 2.87 -17.06 24.57
C LEU A 85 1.43 -17.19 25.07
N THR A 86 0.99 -16.24 25.88
CA THR A 86 -0.39 -16.14 26.39
C THR A 86 -1.11 -14.93 25.81
N ASP A 87 -2.44 -14.94 25.84
CA ASP A 87 -3.28 -13.82 25.39
C ASP A 87 -2.93 -12.50 26.10
N ALA A 88 -2.55 -12.56 27.39
CA ALA A 88 -2.16 -11.39 28.17
C ALA A 88 -0.87 -10.71 27.68
N GLN A 89 -0.02 -11.45 26.96
CA GLN A 89 1.28 -10.98 26.45
C GLN A 89 1.21 -10.48 24.99
N VAL A 90 0.04 -10.54 24.34
CA VAL A 90 -0.10 -10.14 22.94
C VAL A 90 0.32 -8.68 22.71
N ASP A 91 -0.02 -7.78 23.64
CA ASP A 91 0.31 -6.36 23.53
C ASP A 91 1.82 -6.07 23.72
N ASP A 92 2.61 -7.04 24.20
CA ASP A 92 4.07 -6.93 24.32
C ASP A 92 4.79 -7.16 22.98
N TYR A 93 4.15 -7.90 22.05
CA TYR A 93 4.74 -8.30 20.77
C TYR A 93 3.98 -7.75 19.55
N TYR A 94 2.76 -7.28 19.74
CA TYR A 94 1.95 -6.72 18.66
C TYR A 94 1.45 -5.33 19.03
N LYS A 95 1.63 -4.37 18.11
CA LYS A 95 1.16 -3.00 18.32
C LYS A 95 -0.34 -2.88 18.08
N ASP A 96 -0.95 -1.92 18.79
CA ASP A 96 -2.31 -1.48 18.53
C ASP A 96 -2.44 -0.93 17.12
N ALA A 97 -3.21 -1.65 16.31
CA ALA A 97 -3.43 -1.31 14.92
C ALA A 97 -4.89 -0.95 14.64
N THR A 98 -5.75 -0.89 15.67
CA THR A 98 -7.16 -0.46 15.64
C THR A 98 -7.41 0.70 14.67
N PHE A 99 -8.53 0.67 13.96
CA PHE A 99 -8.91 1.74 13.03
C PHE A 99 -9.07 3.07 13.75
N GLY A 100 -8.58 4.16 13.13
CA GLY A 100 -8.47 5.44 13.82
C GLY A 100 -7.12 5.63 14.51
N VAL A 101 -6.94 6.82 15.09
CA VAL A 101 -5.83 7.12 15.99
C VAL A 101 -6.41 7.91 17.16
N LYS A 102 -6.12 7.50 18.39
CA LYS A 102 -6.51 8.25 19.61
C LYS A 102 -6.01 9.69 19.47
N LYS A 103 -6.82 10.69 19.85
CA LYS A 103 -6.51 12.12 19.60
C LYS A 103 -5.09 12.51 20.07
N LYS A 104 -4.69 12.05 21.26
CA LYS A 104 -3.36 12.27 21.86
C LYS A 104 -2.18 11.61 21.13
N ASN A 105 -2.45 10.62 20.28
CA ASN A 105 -1.44 9.85 19.55
C ASN A 105 -1.35 10.24 18.06
N ARG A 106 -2.07 11.28 17.62
CA ARG A 106 -2.06 11.75 16.22
C ARG A 106 -0.84 12.64 15.98
N THR A 107 -0.14 12.40 14.88
CA THR A 107 0.91 13.30 14.36
C THR A 107 0.81 13.39 12.84
N GLY A 108 1.44 14.40 12.24
CA GLY A 108 1.62 14.50 10.79
C GLY A 108 0.31 14.49 10.00
N VAL A 109 -0.66 15.33 10.38
CA VAL A 109 -1.94 15.43 9.64
C VAL A 109 -1.74 16.18 8.34
N VAL A 110 -1.89 15.50 7.21
CA VAL A 110 -1.72 16.06 5.86
C VAL A 110 -3.03 15.97 5.08
N LYS A 111 -3.37 17.02 4.33
CA LYS A 111 -4.56 17.09 3.48
C LYS A 111 -4.15 17.40 2.03
N PRO A 112 -3.65 16.40 1.28
CA PRO A 112 -3.04 16.64 -0.03
C PRO A 112 -4.05 17.06 -1.10
N ARG A 113 -5.35 16.89 -0.85
CA ARG A 113 -6.45 17.50 -1.62
C ARG A 113 -7.73 17.60 -0.79
N LYS A 114 -8.71 18.37 -1.28
CA LYS A 114 -10.05 18.42 -0.69
C LYS A 114 -10.65 17.03 -0.59
N GLY A 115 -11.14 16.68 0.60
CA GLY A 115 -11.77 15.39 0.86
C GLY A 115 -10.80 14.25 1.24
N VAL A 116 -9.49 14.52 1.31
CA VAL A 116 -8.48 13.56 1.79
C VAL A 116 -7.87 14.05 3.09
N THR A 117 -7.68 13.14 4.04
CA THR A 117 -6.92 13.38 5.27
C THR A 117 -6.06 12.16 5.57
N ILE A 118 -4.76 12.37 5.72
CA ILE A 118 -3.80 11.35 6.10
C ILE A 118 -3.28 11.74 7.48
N MET A 119 -3.24 10.78 8.40
CA MET A 119 -2.78 10.99 9.77
C MET A 119 -1.83 9.87 10.13
N ARG A 120 -0.75 10.15 10.84
CA ARG A 120 0.16 9.12 11.34
C ARG A 120 -0.02 8.94 12.84
N ASP A 121 0.18 7.72 13.32
CA ASP A 121 0.31 7.52 14.75
C ASP A 121 1.72 7.94 15.21
N LYS A 122 1.80 8.47 16.44
CA LYS A 122 3.05 9.00 16.99
C LYS A 122 4.08 7.92 17.32
N GLN A 123 3.62 6.69 17.53
CA GLN A 123 4.40 5.61 18.13
C GLN A 123 5.19 4.83 17.07
N TYR A 124 4.58 4.57 15.91
CA TYR A 124 5.11 3.76 14.83
C TYR A 124 5.06 4.43 13.46
N GLY A 125 4.45 5.61 13.34
CA GLY A 125 4.41 6.36 12.08
C GLY A 125 3.46 5.80 11.02
N VAL A 126 2.57 4.86 11.35
CA VAL A 126 1.71 4.17 10.38
C VAL A 126 0.67 5.17 9.82
N PRO A 127 0.53 5.30 8.48
CA PRO A 127 -0.45 6.19 7.89
C PRO A 127 -1.87 5.63 8.00
N ARG A 128 -2.81 6.49 8.41
CA ARG A 128 -4.26 6.26 8.41
C ARG A 128 -4.90 7.21 7.43
N ILE A 129 -5.53 6.65 6.40
CA ILE A 129 -6.03 7.39 5.26
C ILE A 129 -7.56 7.47 5.31
N TYR A 130 -8.09 8.69 5.23
CA TYR A 130 -9.52 8.95 5.19
C TYR A 130 -9.87 9.74 3.93
N GLY A 131 -10.85 9.24 3.18
CA GLY A 131 -11.41 9.89 2.00
C GLY A 131 -12.91 10.10 2.13
N LYS A 132 -13.44 11.22 1.60
CA LYS A 132 -14.90 11.42 1.48
C LYS A 132 -15.52 10.50 0.42
N THR A 133 -14.74 10.11 -0.57
CA THR A 133 -15.12 9.12 -1.59
C THR A 133 -14.06 8.02 -1.66
N ARG A 134 -14.40 6.88 -2.28
CA ARG A 134 -13.40 5.83 -2.55
C ARG A 134 -12.21 6.31 -3.37
N SER A 135 -12.44 7.22 -4.33
CA SER A 135 -11.37 7.86 -5.11
C SER A 135 -10.45 8.72 -4.24
N ASP A 136 -11.00 9.38 -3.22
CA ASP A 136 -10.22 10.13 -2.22
C ASP A 136 -9.36 9.19 -1.37
N THR A 137 -9.92 8.07 -0.92
CA THR A 137 -9.17 7.07 -0.17
C THR A 137 -8.04 6.47 -1.01
N MET A 138 -8.30 6.09 -2.26
CA MET A 138 -7.27 5.55 -3.16
C MET A 138 -6.17 6.57 -3.48
N PHE A 139 -6.53 7.84 -3.68
CA PHE A 139 -5.55 8.91 -3.82
C PHE A 139 -4.70 9.09 -2.56
N GLY A 140 -5.32 9.11 -1.38
CA GLY A 140 -4.61 9.20 -0.11
C GLY A 140 -3.66 8.03 0.12
N ALA A 141 -4.07 6.82 -0.29
CA ALA A 141 -3.23 5.62 -0.25
C ALA A 141 -2.00 5.79 -1.15
N GLY A 142 -2.17 6.24 -2.40
CA GLY A 142 -1.03 6.49 -3.29
C GLY A 142 -0.08 7.56 -2.78
N TYR A 143 -0.61 8.64 -2.20
CA TYR A 143 0.21 9.70 -1.59
C TYR A 143 1.01 9.18 -0.39
N ALA A 144 0.37 8.42 0.52
CA ALA A 144 1.04 7.84 1.68
C ALA A 144 2.07 6.77 1.28
N SER A 145 1.75 5.90 0.31
CA SER A 145 2.70 4.92 -0.22
C SER A 145 3.94 5.58 -0.81
N ALA A 146 3.77 6.66 -1.58
CA ALA A 146 4.91 7.41 -2.12
C ALA A 146 5.69 8.11 -0.99
N ASN A 147 5.01 8.67 0.01
CA ASN A 147 5.70 9.23 1.17
C ASN A 147 6.56 8.20 1.89
N ASP A 148 6.10 6.95 1.99
CA ASP A 148 6.81 5.93 2.76
C ASP A 148 7.73 5.02 1.93
N ARG A 149 7.60 4.94 0.60
CA ARG A 149 8.28 3.89 -0.18
C ARG A 149 8.62 4.29 -1.60
N LEU A 150 8.61 5.59 -1.96
CA LEU A 150 8.75 6.00 -3.36
C LEU A 150 9.99 5.44 -4.06
N PHE A 151 11.15 5.39 -3.40
CA PHE A 151 12.36 4.79 -4.00
C PHE A 151 12.20 3.29 -4.24
N LEU A 152 11.75 2.53 -3.24
CA LEU A 152 11.44 1.10 -3.38
C LEU A 152 10.39 0.85 -4.49
N MET A 153 9.36 1.68 -4.56
CA MET A 153 8.35 1.57 -5.62
C MET A 153 8.97 1.76 -7.01
N ASP A 154 9.90 2.71 -7.17
CA ASP A 154 10.63 2.91 -8.42
C ASP A 154 11.54 1.70 -8.73
N VAL A 155 12.23 1.13 -7.74
CA VAL A 155 12.95 -0.15 -7.90
C VAL A 155 12.01 -1.22 -8.46
N LEU A 156 10.84 -1.43 -7.84
CA LEU A 156 9.89 -2.47 -8.25
C LEU A 156 9.34 -2.25 -9.67
N ARG A 157 9.01 -1.01 -10.07
CA ARG A 157 8.48 -0.75 -11.42
C ARG A 157 9.55 -0.91 -12.51
N HIS A 158 10.83 -0.70 -12.18
CA HIS A 158 11.96 -0.93 -13.09
C HIS A 158 12.31 -2.42 -13.14
N THR A 159 12.36 -3.12 -12.00
CA THR A 159 12.50 -4.58 -11.97
C THR A 159 11.39 -5.27 -12.75
N GLY A 160 10.13 -4.88 -12.58
CA GLY A 160 9.01 -5.47 -13.31
C GLY A 160 9.08 -5.29 -14.84
N ARG A 161 9.88 -4.33 -15.31
CA ARG A 161 10.15 -4.05 -16.73
C ARG A 161 11.49 -4.60 -17.23
N ALA A 162 12.24 -5.29 -16.37
CA ALA A 162 13.61 -5.67 -16.65
C ALA A 162 14.48 -4.48 -17.10
N ASP A 163 14.31 -3.35 -16.41
CA ASP A 163 14.99 -2.07 -16.66
C ASP A 163 15.71 -1.55 -15.39
N LEU A 164 16.02 -2.45 -14.45
CA LEU A 164 16.65 -2.10 -13.17
C LEU A 164 18.08 -1.65 -13.37
N THR A 165 18.81 -2.18 -14.35
CA THR A 165 20.17 -1.77 -14.69
C THR A 165 20.25 -0.31 -15.08
N ASN A 166 19.26 0.21 -15.81
CA ASN A 166 19.21 1.64 -16.16
C ASN A 166 18.86 2.54 -14.96
N PHE A 167 18.25 1.98 -13.91
CA PHE A 167 17.87 2.72 -12.71
C PHE A 167 18.95 2.69 -11.62
N LEU A 168 19.48 1.51 -11.29
CA LEU A 168 20.44 1.29 -10.19
C LEU A 168 21.86 0.91 -10.65
N GLY A 169 22.10 0.78 -11.96
CA GLY A 169 23.42 0.48 -12.53
C GLY A 169 23.70 -1.00 -12.80
N GLY A 170 24.87 -1.26 -13.41
CA GLY A 170 25.28 -2.53 -14.03
C GLY A 170 25.21 -3.79 -13.17
N ALA A 171 25.32 -3.67 -11.84
CA ALA A 171 25.24 -4.80 -10.92
C ALA A 171 23.89 -5.54 -10.97
N ASN A 172 22.86 -4.93 -11.57
CA ASN A 172 21.51 -5.45 -11.64
C ASN A 172 21.21 -6.21 -12.95
N LEU A 173 22.21 -6.43 -13.82
CA LEU A 173 22.01 -7.10 -15.11
C LEU A 173 21.34 -8.47 -14.97
N ASN A 174 21.72 -9.25 -13.95
CA ASN A 174 21.11 -10.55 -13.70
C ASN A 174 19.64 -10.43 -13.30
N ALA A 175 19.24 -9.38 -12.58
CA ALA A 175 17.84 -9.17 -12.22
C ALA A 175 17.00 -8.89 -13.48
N ASP A 176 17.54 -8.08 -14.40
CA ASP A 176 16.87 -7.79 -15.68
C ASP A 176 16.81 -9.04 -16.57
N ALA A 177 17.91 -9.78 -16.70
CA ALA A 177 17.93 -11.03 -17.46
C ALA A 177 16.90 -12.04 -16.92
N ASN A 178 16.84 -12.22 -15.60
CA ASN A 178 15.85 -13.08 -14.96
C ASN A 178 14.42 -12.61 -15.21
N GLN A 179 14.16 -11.31 -15.15
CA GLN A 179 12.82 -10.81 -15.44
C GLN A 179 12.45 -11.00 -16.91
N TRP A 180 13.38 -10.75 -17.85
CA TRP A 180 13.19 -11.01 -19.28
C TRP A 180 12.86 -12.47 -19.57
N GLN A 181 13.60 -13.40 -18.98
CA GLN A 181 13.40 -14.84 -19.21
C GLN A 181 12.01 -15.32 -18.76
N ASN A 182 11.47 -14.71 -17.71
CA ASN A 182 10.29 -15.24 -17.03
C ASN A 182 9.00 -14.43 -17.25
N ASN A 183 9.09 -13.11 -17.42
CA ASN A 183 7.95 -12.18 -17.41
C ASN A 183 8.23 -10.94 -18.28
N ALA A 184 8.61 -11.16 -19.55
CA ALA A 184 8.92 -10.10 -20.52
C ALA A 184 7.68 -9.35 -21.05
N TYR A 185 6.92 -8.71 -20.16
CA TYR A 185 5.79 -7.88 -20.58
C TYR A 185 6.25 -6.57 -21.20
N THR A 186 5.79 -6.29 -22.42
CA THR A 186 6.03 -5.02 -23.10
C THR A 186 5.09 -3.93 -22.56
N GLU A 187 5.39 -2.67 -22.86
CA GLU A 187 4.46 -1.57 -22.57
C GLU A 187 3.10 -1.72 -23.29
N ALA A 188 3.04 -2.43 -24.42
CA ALA A 188 1.77 -2.74 -25.07
C ALA A 188 0.95 -3.74 -24.24
N ASP A 189 1.61 -4.78 -23.70
CA ASP A 189 0.97 -5.78 -22.83
C ASP A 189 0.45 -5.14 -21.55
N LEU A 190 1.26 -4.32 -20.88
CA LEU A 190 0.86 -3.61 -19.66
C LEU A 190 -0.34 -2.67 -19.91
N LYS A 191 -0.41 -2.03 -21.09
CA LYS A 191 -1.59 -1.25 -21.49
C LYS A 191 -2.79 -2.14 -21.80
N GLY A 192 -2.56 -3.30 -22.42
CA GLY A 192 -3.58 -4.32 -22.70
C GLY A 192 -4.24 -4.83 -21.42
N MET A 193 -3.44 -5.10 -20.39
CA MET A 193 -3.90 -5.50 -19.06
C MET A 193 -4.82 -4.49 -18.39
N LEU A 194 -4.77 -3.20 -18.77
CA LEU A 194 -5.68 -2.17 -18.27
C LEU A 194 -7.00 -2.08 -19.07
N LYS A 195 -7.11 -2.76 -20.22
CA LYS A 195 -8.26 -2.65 -21.11
C LYS A 195 -9.28 -3.76 -20.88
N ALA A 196 -8.85 -5.02 -20.86
CA ALA A 196 -9.75 -6.17 -20.80
C ALA A 196 -9.97 -6.66 -19.36
N PRO A 197 -11.21 -6.96 -18.95
CA PRO A 197 -11.45 -7.66 -17.70
C PRO A 197 -10.88 -9.07 -17.81
N ALA A 198 -9.90 -9.41 -16.98
CA ALA A 198 -9.42 -10.79 -16.89
C ALA A 198 -10.52 -11.73 -16.37
N GLN A 199 -11.29 -11.24 -15.38
CA GLN A 199 -12.44 -11.89 -14.73
C GLN A 199 -13.36 -10.81 -14.13
N GLY A 200 -14.64 -11.13 -13.92
CA GLY A 200 -15.62 -10.24 -13.27
C GLY A 200 -16.41 -9.32 -14.21
N SER A 201 -17.30 -8.50 -13.64
CA SER A 201 -18.18 -7.62 -14.40
C SER A 201 -17.47 -6.36 -14.92
N GLN A 202 -17.94 -5.81 -16.03
CA GLN A 202 -17.46 -4.53 -16.58
C GLN A 202 -17.52 -3.40 -15.53
N LYS A 203 -18.49 -3.44 -14.62
CA LYS A 203 -18.65 -2.47 -13.53
C LYS A 203 -17.50 -2.56 -12.53
N GLU A 204 -17.11 -3.76 -12.12
CA GLU A 204 -15.97 -3.98 -11.22
C GLU A 204 -14.67 -3.57 -11.87
N TRP A 205 -14.49 -3.90 -13.15
CA TRP A 205 -13.32 -3.48 -13.91
C TRP A 205 -13.21 -1.95 -14.03
N ASN A 206 -14.32 -1.27 -14.31
CA ASN A 206 -14.37 0.20 -14.34
C ASN A 206 -14.01 0.81 -12.99
N LYS A 207 -14.48 0.18 -11.90
CA LYS A 207 -14.18 0.59 -10.53
C LYS A 207 -12.67 0.44 -10.23
N LEU A 208 -12.06 -0.69 -10.58
CA LEU A 208 -10.62 -0.92 -10.44
C LEU A 208 -9.79 0.12 -11.20
N ARG A 209 -10.11 0.36 -12.48
CA ARG A 209 -9.39 1.37 -13.29
C ARG A 209 -9.48 2.76 -12.68
N LYS A 210 -10.63 3.12 -12.11
CA LYS A 210 -10.80 4.39 -11.39
C LYS A 210 -9.92 4.47 -10.14
N ASP A 211 -9.75 3.36 -9.41
CA ASP A 211 -8.87 3.30 -8.25
C ASP A 211 -7.41 3.43 -8.62
N VAL A 212 -6.96 2.65 -9.60
CA VAL A 212 -5.56 2.69 -10.08
C VAL A 212 -5.23 4.10 -10.56
N LYS A 213 -6.14 4.74 -11.30
CA LYS A 213 -6.00 6.15 -11.71
C LYS A 213 -5.89 7.09 -10.50
N ALA A 214 -6.74 6.92 -9.49
CA ALA A 214 -6.71 7.76 -8.29
C ALA A 214 -5.44 7.54 -7.44
N TYR A 215 -5.02 6.30 -7.27
CA TYR A 215 -3.80 5.90 -6.59
C TYR A 215 -2.56 6.51 -7.25
N VAL A 216 -2.42 6.36 -8.57
CA VAL A 216 -1.33 6.98 -9.35
C VAL A 216 -1.37 8.50 -9.28
N ALA A 217 -2.56 9.12 -9.25
CA ALA A 217 -2.67 10.56 -9.04
C ALA A 217 -2.17 10.98 -7.64
N GLY A 218 -2.39 10.16 -6.62
CA GLY A 218 -1.85 10.36 -5.27
C GLY A 218 -0.33 10.32 -5.22
N ILE A 219 0.27 9.29 -5.83
CA ILE A 219 1.72 9.16 -5.97
C ILE A 219 2.31 10.39 -6.67
N ASN A 220 1.70 10.79 -7.79
CA ASN A 220 2.17 11.94 -8.56
C ASN A 220 2.01 13.28 -7.83
N ALA A 221 1.03 13.39 -6.92
CA ALA A 221 0.90 14.57 -6.06
C ALA A 221 2.03 14.63 -5.03
N TYR A 222 2.41 13.50 -4.45
CA TYR A 222 3.59 13.42 -3.57
C TYR A 222 4.87 13.77 -4.32
N ILE A 223 5.10 13.17 -5.50
CA ILE A 223 6.27 13.48 -6.35
C ILE A 223 6.33 14.97 -6.68
N LYS A 224 5.18 15.61 -6.95
CA LYS A 224 5.14 17.06 -7.18
C LYS A 224 5.56 17.84 -5.93
N ALA A 225 5.13 17.43 -4.74
CA ALA A 225 5.54 18.06 -3.48
C ALA A 225 7.04 17.86 -3.23
N ALA A 226 7.54 16.63 -3.32
CA ALA A 226 8.94 16.28 -3.10
C ALA A 226 9.95 16.95 -4.04
N ARG A 227 9.52 17.34 -5.25
CA ARG A 227 10.36 18.15 -6.15
C ARG A 227 10.57 19.59 -5.69
N ASN A 228 9.74 20.09 -4.77
CA ASN A 228 9.81 21.46 -4.28
C ASN A 228 10.22 21.53 -2.80
N ASP A 229 10.47 20.39 -2.16
CA ASP A 229 10.78 20.29 -0.73
C ASP A 229 11.71 19.11 -0.47
N ASP A 230 12.97 19.41 -0.15
CA ASP A 230 14.00 18.42 0.11
C ASP A 230 13.68 17.55 1.35
N ALA A 231 12.83 18.03 2.28
CA ALA A 231 12.38 17.24 3.42
C ALA A 231 11.46 16.07 3.01
N LEU A 232 10.91 16.11 1.80
CA LEU A 232 10.06 15.07 1.22
C LEU A 232 10.79 14.23 0.16
N LEU A 233 12.03 14.59 -0.19
CA LEU A 233 12.81 13.91 -1.22
C LEU A 233 13.57 12.71 -0.62
N PRO A 234 13.31 11.47 -1.09
CA PRO A 234 14.11 10.32 -0.65
C PRO A 234 15.56 10.49 -1.11
N GLY A 235 16.49 10.39 -0.16
CA GLY A 235 17.92 10.66 -0.35
C GLY A 235 18.59 9.67 -1.30
N GLU A 236 18.00 8.49 -1.47
CA GLU A 236 18.50 7.45 -2.38
C GLU A 236 18.57 7.94 -3.82
N TYR A 237 17.63 8.80 -4.25
CA TYR A 237 17.65 9.38 -5.61
C TYR A 237 18.93 10.19 -5.87
N ALA A 238 19.37 10.99 -4.89
CA ALA A 238 20.63 11.71 -4.98
C ALA A 238 21.82 10.75 -4.99
N ALA A 239 21.78 9.71 -4.15
CA ALA A 239 22.84 8.71 -4.05
C ALA A 239 23.06 7.91 -5.35
N VAL A 240 21.99 7.62 -6.11
CA VAL A 240 22.09 6.89 -7.39
C VAL A 240 22.04 7.80 -8.62
N GLY A 241 22.03 9.12 -8.45
CA GLY A 241 21.98 10.09 -9.54
C GLY A 241 20.69 10.07 -10.38
N GLN A 242 19.59 9.58 -9.82
CA GLN A 242 18.31 9.45 -10.51
C GLN A 242 17.37 10.61 -10.18
N LYS A 243 16.50 10.96 -11.14
CA LYS A 243 15.48 11.99 -10.95
C LYS A 243 14.12 11.35 -10.69
N LEU A 244 13.32 11.97 -9.82
CA LEU A 244 11.91 11.61 -9.65
C LEU A 244 11.17 11.69 -11.00
N LYS A 245 10.53 10.60 -11.42
CA LYS A 245 9.68 10.53 -12.62
C LYS A 245 8.22 10.32 -12.24
N LYS A 246 7.31 10.84 -13.06
CA LYS A 246 5.86 10.64 -12.84
C LYS A 246 5.50 9.17 -13.03
N TRP A 247 4.64 8.68 -12.15
CA TRP A 247 4.04 7.36 -12.25
C TRP A 247 2.90 7.33 -13.28
N LYS A 248 2.78 6.19 -13.94
CA LYS A 248 1.73 5.82 -14.90
C LYS A 248 0.94 4.65 -14.34
N GLN A 249 -0.26 4.43 -14.88
CA GLN A 249 -1.05 3.23 -14.52
C GLN A 249 -0.35 1.93 -14.93
N THR A 250 0.44 1.95 -16.01
CA THR A 250 1.26 0.80 -16.41
C THR A 250 2.37 0.49 -15.41
N ASP A 251 2.81 1.44 -14.58
CA ASP A 251 3.77 1.15 -13.51
C ASP A 251 3.15 0.27 -12.42
N VAL A 252 1.87 0.49 -12.12
CA VAL A 252 1.12 -0.40 -11.20
C VAL A 252 1.02 -1.81 -11.79
N MET A 253 0.79 -1.91 -13.11
CA MET A 253 0.74 -3.22 -13.78
C MET A 253 2.12 -3.90 -13.79
N ALA A 254 3.20 -3.18 -14.08
CA ALA A 254 4.56 -3.73 -14.07
C ALA A 254 4.95 -4.25 -12.67
N THR A 255 4.57 -3.55 -11.61
CA THR A 255 4.76 -4.04 -10.25
C THR A 255 3.87 -5.26 -9.96
N ALA A 256 2.62 -5.26 -10.41
CA ALA A 256 1.72 -6.40 -10.20
C ALA A 256 2.19 -7.67 -10.92
N THR A 257 2.67 -7.56 -12.15
CA THR A 257 3.20 -8.70 -12.92
C THR A 257 4.49 -9.25 -12.30
N LEU A 258 5.34 -8.39 -11.73
CA LEU A 258 6.52 -8.82 -10.97
C LEU A 258 6.13 -9.76 -9.82
N PHE A 259 5.15 -9.36 -9.00
CA PHE A 259 4.66 -10.16 -7.88
C PHE A 259 3.88 -11.41 -8.33
N GLY A 260 2.99 -11.28 -9.31
CA GLY A 260 2.27 -12.44 -9.87
C GLY A 260 3.24 -13.49 -10.43
N GLY A 261 4.30 -13.03 -11.10
CA GLY A 261 5.35 -13.89 -11.62
C GLY A 261 6.16 -14.59 -10.52
N ILE A 262 6.29 -14.05 -9.30
CA ILE A 262 7.00 -14.76 -8.21
C ILE A 262 6.28 -16.07 -7.86
N PHE A 263 4.94 -16.05 -7.85
CA PHE A 263 4.13 -17.22 -7.51
C PHE A 263 3.79 -18.11 -8.73
N GLY A 264 3.95 -17.60 -9.95
CA GLY A 264 3.67 -18.32 -11.20
C GLY A 264 4.89 -18.84 -11.96
N ARG A 265 6.12 -18.49 -11.55
CA ARG A 265 7.38 -18.88 -12.23
C ARG A 265 7.79 -20.35 -12.05
N GLY A 266 7.19 -21.06 -11.10
CA GLY A 266 7.58 -22.43 -10.75
C GLY A 266 6.67 -23.49 -11.38
N GLY A 267 7.25 -24.60 -11.84
CA GLY A 267 6.53 -25.80 -12.24
C GLY A 267 6.95 -26.37 -13.59
N GLY A 268 6.62 -27.64 -13.81
CA GLY A 268 6.74 -28.33 -15.09
C GLY A 268 8.12 -28.92 -15.40
N ALA A 269 9.21 -28.19 -15.14
CA ALA A 269 10.58 -28.57 -15.52
C ALA A 269 10.65 -29.12 -16.96
N GLU A 270 9.76 -28.67 -17.85
CA GLU A 270 9.41 -29.40 -19.08
C GLU A 270 10.57 -29.46 -20.05
N VAL A 271 11.39 -28.41 -20.11
CA VAL A 271 12.61 -28.39 -20.92
C VAL A 271 13.60 -29.41 -20.40
N THR A 272 13.88 -29.41 -19.10
CA THR A 272 14.77 -30.42 -18.48
C THR A 272 14.19 -31.83 -18.61
N ALA A 273 12.89 -32.01 -18.43
CA ALA A 273 12.22 -33.30 -18.60
C ALA A 273 12.30 -33.77 -20.06
N ALA A 274 12.14 -32.88 -21.04
CA ALA A 274 12.31 -33.19 -22.45
C ALA A 274 13.76 -33.50 -22.82
N GLU A 275 14.74 -32.84 -22.21
CA GLU A 275 16.16 -33.17 -22.38
C GLU A 275 16.49 -34.54 -21.79
N ILE A 276 15.96 -34.84 -20.60
CA ILE A 276 16.08 -36.17 -19.97
C ILE A 276 15.43 -37.23 -20.85
N LEU A 277 14.19 -37.01 -21.31
CA LEU A 277 13.48 -37.93 -22.18
C LEU A 277 14.28 -38.23 -23.45
N ARG A 278 14.77 -37.19 -24.15
CA ARG A 278 15.62 -37.40 -25.34
C ARG A 278 16.89 -38.21 -25.02
N ALA A 279 17.51 -37.97 -23.87
CA ALA A 279 18.70 -38.71 -23.47
C ALA A 279 18.39 -40.19 -23.15
N LEU A 280 17.21 -40.47 -22.58
CA LEU A 280 16.72 -41.82 -22.31
C LEU A 280 16.36 -42.56 -23.62
N GLU A 281 15.59 -41.92 -24.50
CA GLU A 281 15.24 -42.47 -25.82
C GLU A 281 16.49 -42.79 -26.66
N ALA A 282 17.51 -41.93 -26.62
CA ALA A 282 18.77 -42.16 -27.32
C ALA A 282 19.57 -43.36 -26.78
N ARG A 283 19.44 -43.68 -25.49
CA ARG A 283 20.20 -44.75 -24.83
C ARG A 283 19.47 -46.08 -24.82
N PHE A 284 18.15 -46.06 -24.66
CA PHE A 284 17.32 -47.25 -24.43
C PHE A 284 16.33 -47.50 -25.57
N GLY A 285 16.18 -46.57 -26.52
CA GLY A 285 15.16 -46.63 -27.57
C GLY A 285 13.82 -46.04 -27.10
N VAL A 286 12.97 -45.69 -28.06
CA VAL A 286 11.73 -44.90 -27.83
C VAL A 286 10.72 -45.61 -26.92
N GLU A 287 10.66 -46.95 -26.91
CA GLU A 287 9.70 -47.68 -26.06
C GLU A 287 10.21 -47.88 -24.61
N GLN A 288 11.52 -47.88 -24.37
CA GLN A 288 12.11 -48.22 -23.07
C GLN A 288 12.68 -47.01 -22.33
N GLY A 289 12.97 -45.92 -23.04
CA GLY A 289 13.43 -44.63 -22.48
C GLY A 289 12.27 -43.70 -22.18
#